data_AF-W1XRS3-F1
#
_entry.id   AF-W1XRS3-F1
#
_cell.length_a   1.000
_cell.length_b   1.000
_cell.length_c   1.000
_cell.angle_alpha   90.00
_cell.angle_beta   90.00
_cell.angle_gamma   90.00
#
_symmetry.space_group_name_H-M   'P 1'
#
loop_
_entity.id
_entity.type
_entity.pdbx_description
1 polymer ?
#
loop_
_entity_poly.entity_id
_entity_poly.type
_entity_poly.pdbx_seq_one_letter_code
_entity_poly.pdbx_strand_id
1 'polypeptide(L)'
;KKPETINYRTLKPERDGLFCERIFGPTKDWECHCGKYKRIRHKGVVCDKCGVEVTRAKVRRERMGHIQLATPVSHIWYFKGIPSR
;
A
#
# COMPACT_ATOMS: atom_id res chain seq x y z
N LYS A 1 3.30 3.53 8.08
CA LYS A 1 4.15 4.03 9.20
C LYS A 1 3.80 5.46 9.55
N LYS A 2 3.57 6.29 8.55
CA LYS A 2 3.10 7.64 8.75
C LYS A 2 1.58 7.72 8.44
N PRO A 3 0.85 8.70 9.00
CA PRO A 3 -0.61 8.81 8.83
C PRO A 3 -1.03 9.51 7.53
N GLU A 4 -0.11 9.99 6.70
CA GLU A 4 -0.48 10.74 5.50
C GLU A 4 -1.11 9.84 4.42
N THR A 5 -1.98 10.45 3.62
CA THR A 5 -2.73 9.79 2.56
C THR A 5 -2.17 10.15 1.19
N ILE A 6 -2.45 11.35 0.73
CA ILE A 6 -2.14 11.86 -0.59
C ILE A 6 -1.60 13.28 -0.45
N ASN A 7 -0.57 13.60 -1.22
CA ASN A 7 -0.02 14.94 -1.27
C ASN A 7 -0.96 15.87 -2.06
N TYR A 8 -1.37 16.99 -1.47
CA TYR A 8 -2.33 17.90 -2.09
C TYR A 8 -1.82 18.56 -3.39
N ARG A 9 -0.51 18.77 -3.55
CA ARG A 9 0.06 19.42 -4.75
C ARG A 9 0.19 18.45 -5.91
N THR A 10 0.67 17.25 -5.63
CA THR A 10 1.00 16.26 -6.68
C THR A 10 -0.12 15.27 -6.92
N LEU A 11 -1.12 15.21 -6.03
CA LEU A 11 -2.18 14.20 -5.99
C LEU A 11 -1.64 12.76 -5.96
N LYS A 12 -0.36 12.59 -5.60
CA LYS A 12 0.29 11.29 -5.50
C LYS A 12 0.24 10.78 -4.06
N PRO A 13 0.11 9.45 -3.87
CA PRO A 13 0.18 8.87 -2.54
C PRO A 13 1.54 9.10 -1.90
N GLU A 14 1.54 9.41 -0.61
CA GLU A 14 2.77 9.61 0.16
C GLU A 14 3.51 8.29 0.40
N ARG A 15 4.84 8.37 0.51
CA ARG A 15 5.68 7.19 0.78
C ARG A 15 5.48 6.73 2.22
N ASP A 16 5.28 5.42 2.41
CA ASP A 16 4.99 4.78 3.70
C ASP A 16 3.71 5.26 4.43
N GLY A 17 2.87 6.00 3.70
CA GLY A 17 1.53 6.39 4.12
C GLY A 17 0.48 5.31 3.84
N LEU A 18 -0.79 5.66 4.04
CA LEU A 18 -1.92 4.72 3.93
C LEU A 18 -2.13 4.17 2.52
N PHE A 19 -1.71 4.90 1.49
CA PHE A 19 -1.89 4.51 0.08
C PHE A 19 -0.57 4.21 -0.63
N CYS A 20 0.47 3.83 0.11
CA CYS A 20 1.81 3.64 -0.44
C CYS A 20 1.84 2.57 -1.55
N GLU A 21 2.29 2.97 -2.75
CA GLU A 21 2.36 2.10 -3.93
C GLU A 21 3.35 0.94 -3.78
N ARG A 22 4.31 1.04 -2.88
CA ARG A 22 5.27 -0.03 -2.59
C ARG A 22 4.60 -1.25 -1.94
N ILE A 23 3.60 -1.01 -1.07
CA ILE A 23 2.90 -2.06 -0.33
C ILE A 23 1.73 -2.58 -1.17
N PHE A 24 0.87 -1.66 -1.61
CA PHE A 24 -0.38 -2.01 -2.29
C PHE A 24 -0.21 -2.24 -3.79
N GLY A 25 0.89 -1.80 -4.39
CA GLY A 25 1.10 -1.84 -5.84
C GLY A 25 0.81 -0.50 -6.53
N PRO A 26 1.02 -0.44 -7.86
CA PRO A 26 1.05 0.82 -8.60
C PRO A 26 -0.34 1.46 -8.73
N THR A 27 -0.38 2.80 -8.80
CA THR A 27 -1.64 3.55 -9.04
C THR A 27 -2.14 3.42 -10.47
N LYS A 28 -1.22 3.28 -11.44
CA LYS A 28 -1.51 3.14 -12.86
C LYS A 28 -1.03 1.79 -13.36
N ASP A 29 -1.73 1.24 -14.32
CA ASP A 29 -1.36 -0.04 -14.90
C ASP A 29 0.03 0.03 -15.56
N TRP A 30 0.90 -0.91 -15.17
CA TRP A 30 2.23 -1.06 -15.76
C TRP A 30 3.14 0.18 -15.64
N GLU A 31 2.92 1.04 -14.65
CA GLU A 31 3.74 2.23 -14.42
C GLU A 31 4.18 2.30 -12.96
N CYS A 32 5.49 2.44 -12.73
CA CYS A 32 6.03 2.66 -11.39
C CYS A 32 5.89 4.15 -10.98
N HIS A 33 5.91 4.43 -9.67
CA HIS A 33 5.74 5.78 -9.11
C HIS A 33 6.61 6.88 -9.74
N CYS A 34 7.87 6.56 -9.99
CA CYS A 34 8.85 7.51 -10.52
C CYS A 34 8.83 7.62 -12.06
N GLY A 35 8.09 6.76 -12.75
CA GLY A 35 8.00 6.74 -14.21
C GLY A 35 9.22 6.14 -14.92
N LYS A 36 10.21 5.56 -14.21
CA LYS A 36 11.38 4.89 -14.81
C LYS A 36 10.97 3.71 -15.70
N TYR A 37 10.11 2.85 -15.15
CA TYR A 37 9.55 1.70 -15.85
C TYR A 37 8.08 1.96 -16.20
N LYS A 38 7.77 1.83 -17.49
CA LYS A 38 6.44 2.02 -18.06
C LYS A 38 6.14 0.91 -19.06
N ARG A 39 4.85 0.64 -19.28
CA ARG A 39 4.32 -0.36 -20.22
C ARG A 39 4.59 -1.80 -19.78
N ILE A 40 3.92 -2.74 -20.46
CA ILE A 40 3.88 -4.16 -20.10
C ILE A 40 5.23 -4.89 -20.19
N ARG A 41 6.23 -4.29 -20.88
CA ARG A 41 7.56 -4.89 -21.08
C ARG A 41 8.30 -5.16 -19.78
N HIS A 42 8.05 -4.35 -18.75
CA HIS A 42 8.70 -4.45 -17.44
C HIS A 42 7.82 -5.14 -16.40
N LYS A 43 6.85 -5.96 -16.82
CA LYS A 43 5.96 -6.72 -15.93
C LYS A 43 6.76 -7.50 -14.87
N GLY A 44 6.41 -7.31 -13.60
CA GLY A 44 7.03 -8.01 -12.46
C GLY A 44 8.38 -7.43 -12.02
N VAL A 45 8.90 -6.38 -12.67
CA VAL A 45 10.12 -5.72 -12.23
C VAL A 45 9.80 -4.76 -11.08
N VAL A 46 10.59 -4.85 -10.00
CA VAL A 46 10.55 -3.89 -8.90
C VAL A 46 11.51 -2.74 -9.20
N CYS A 47 11.03 -1.51 -9.13
CA CYS A 47 11.86 -0.35 -9.45
C CYS A 47 12.89 -0.05 -8.35
N ASP A 48 14.18 0.04 -8.67
CA ASP A 48 15.25 0.35 -7.69
C ASP A 48 15.05 1.69 -6.97
N LYS A 49 14.48 2.70 -7.63
CA LYS A 49 14.35 4.06 -7.10
C LYS A 49 13.13 4.26 -6.21
N CYS A 50 12.01 3.62 -6.54
CA CYS A 50 10.75 3.81 -5.81
C CYS A 50 10.24 2.55 -5.11
N GLY A 51 10.85 1.38 -5.35
CA GLY A 51 10.46 0.09 -4.77
C GLY A 51 9.08 -0.41 -5.23
N VAL A 52 8.47 0.22 -6.24
CA VAL A 52 7.15 -0.17 -6.74
C VAL A 52 7.31 -1.25 -7.80
N GLU A 53 6.57 -2.32 -7.64
CA GLU A 53 6.46 -3.41 -8.59
C GLU A 53 5.57 -3.00 -9.78
N VAL A 54 6.03 -3.29 -11.00
CA VAL A 54 5.28 -2.97 -12.22
C VAL A 54 4.27 -4.07 -12.52
N THR A 55 3.04 -3.85 -12.06
CA THR A 55 1.90 -4.76 -12.25
C THR A 55 0.65 -4.00 -12.70
N ARG A 56 -0.48 -4.70 -12.82
CA ARG A 56 -1.79 -4.04 -12.95
C ARG A 56 -2.15 -3.35 -11.63
N ALA A 57 -2.83 -2.21 -11.69
CA ALA A 57 -3.31 -1.46 -10.53
C ALA A 57 -4.38 -2.23 -9.73
N LYS A 58 -5.02 -3.24 -10.34
CA LYS A 58 -6.01 -4.11 -9.68
C LYS A 58 -5.47 -4.77 -8.41
N VAL A 59 -4.17 -5.07 -8.35
CA VAL A 59 -3.55 -5.72 -7.18
C VAL A 59 -3.74 -4.93 -5.88
N ARG A 60 -3.98 -3.61 -5.96
CA ARG A 60 -4.28 -2.76 -4.80
C ARG A 60 -5.54 -3.14 -4.04
N ARG A 61 -6.45 -3.88 -4.68
CA ARG A 61 -7.68 -4.39 -4.05
C ARG A 61 -7.46 -5.71 -3.31
N GLU A 62 -6.37 -6.40 -3.61
CA GLU A 62 -6.08 -7.75 -3.11
C GLU A 62 -4.94 -7.74 -2.08
N ARG A 63 -3.97 -6.82 -2.20
CA ARG A 63 -2.84 -6.71 -1.27
C ARG A 63 -3.25 -6.10 0.07
N MET A 64 -2.85 -6.75 1.14
CA MET A 64 -3.06 -6.27 2.52
C MET A 64 -1.80 -5.59 3.07
N GLY A 65 -2.01 -4.55 3.87
CA GLY A 65 -0.98 -3.94 4.71
C GLY A 65 -1.26 -4.24 6.17
N HIS A 66 -0.24 -4.13 7.01
CA HIS A 66 -0.39 -4.24 8.46
C HIS A 66 0.30 -3.07 9.16
N ILE A 67 -0.11 -2.81 10.40
CA ILE A 67 0.52 -1.84 11.29
C ILE A 67 1.05 -2.61 12.47
N GLN A 68 2.34 -2.47 12.74
CA GLN A 68 2.95 -3.04 13.93
C GLN A 68 2.69 -2.08 15.10
N LEU A 69 1.90 -2.55 16.07
CA LEU A 69 1.61 -1.80 17.29
C LEU A 69 2.76 -1.95 18.29
N ALA A 70 2.99 -0.91 19.10
CA ALA A 70 4.01 -0.95 20.15
C ALA A 70 3.60 -1.89 21.31
N THR A 71 2.31 -1.96 21.61
CA THR A 71 1.73 -2.79 22.65
C THR A 71 0.61 -3.67 22.08
N PRO A 72 0.38 -4.86 22.65
CA PRO A 72 -0.71 -5.73 22.21
C PRO A 72 -2.07 -5.13 22.57
N VAL A 73 -3.06 -5.35 21.71
CA VAL A 73 -4.44 -4.88 21.88
C VAL A 73 -5.41 -6.03 21.61
N SER A 74 -6.43 -6.18 22.46
CA SER A 74 -7.50 -7.16 22.28
C SER A 74 -8.55 -6.68 21.27
N HIS A 75 -9.03 -7.58 20.42
CA HIS A 75 -10.11 -7.26 19.49
C HIS A 75 -11.46 -7.14 20.22
N ILE A 76 -12.21 -6.07 19.93
CA ILE A 76 -13.47 -5.74 20.63
C ILE A 76 -14.54 -6.84 20.56
N TRP A 77 -14.58 -7.62 19.48
CA TRP A 77 -15.54 -8.71 19.32
C TRP A 77 -15.40 -9.81 20.37
N TYR A 78 -14.18 -10.09 20.84
CA TYR A 78 -13.98 -11.11 21.88
C TYR A 78 -14.29 -10.56 23.28
N PHE A 79 -14.17 -9.24 23.48
CA PHE A 79 -14.40 -8.58 24.77
C PHE A 79 -15.85 -8.12 25.00
N LYS A 80 -16.50 -7.53 24.00
CA LYS A 80 -17.86 -6.95 24.12
C LYS A 80 -18.97 -7.83 23.55
N GLY A 81 -18.65 -8.94 22.88
CA GLY A 81 -19.66 -9.93 22.51
C GLY A 81 -20.18 -10.60 23.79
N ILE A 82 -21.50 -10.71 23.95
CA ILE A 82 -22.10 -11.43 25.09
C ILE A 82 -22.47 -12.84 24.62
N PRO A 83 -22.06 -13.91 25.31
CA PRO A 83 -21.12 -13.92 26.44
C PRO A 83 -19.70 -13.60 25.99
N SER A 84 -18.91 -12.94 26.85
CA SER A 84 -17.49 -12.67 26.59
C SER A 84 -16.77 -14.00 26.36
N ARG A 85 -15.87 -14.04 25.39
CA ARG A 85 -15.08 -15.23 25.07
C ARG A 85 -13.66 -15.12 25.60
#